data_AF-A0A960HFM5-F1
#
_entry.id   AF-A0A960HFM5-F1
#
_cell.length_a   1.000
_cell.length_b   1.000
_cell.length_c   1.000
_cell.angle_alpha   90.00
_cell.angle_beta   90.00
_cell.angle_gamma   90.00
#
_symmetry.space_group_name_H-M   'P 1'
#
loop_
_entity.id
_entity.type
_entity.pdbx_description
1 polymer ?
#
loop_
_entity_poly.entity_id
_entity_poly.type
_entity_poly.pdbx_seq_one_letter_code
_entity_poly.pdbx_strand_id
1 'polypeptide(L)'
;MSLDTLRYTPAPGHFDEVTGLDGQARPVWQGVARALGTLDPATLLERQRQADRLLDAEGTGHLVHDLSLAVGRHGDEAQRSQSHPWRLDPVPYVIDRAEFDLLADAALQRMRVLEAVLADCYGPRTLVAAGVVPGAVLHGLPSFRPAAGGPGAVGQWLTTYALDVARNASGAWHVVADATDAPSGLGYSLLNRTVLTRLLPDGMRAAGAAPIHDIADELRRALAAMAPGDRRSPRTVLLSPGPAGDTYVEHSYLATRLGVHLVEGADLVMREGRLWLRSIDGLEPIDVVHRRLDDARLDPLEPGHVGGGMGVPGLVWGARSGGVVVANAYGTALAEAGAVTEVLDQAATALCGEALRLPLLPHGAALATSPVFDRSDGSVHGRPVVVRLQVVRRGDDHRVMPGGAGRVLAPGDHPAAPTAQIAKDVWVVGGVTARPVRVVAPPQVNFGSSVPKRVADSMYWLGRAAERAEVATRALRVVAQQLEQDPALVVVDDGAWALGARALLRSAQAVPAAPVDGTPVGEWLPAEVAGAAQAAAAQLAALVQEAASVREYLSATTGRVLGRLARAHGA
;
A
#
# COMPACT_ATOMS: atom_id res chain seq x y z
N MET A 1 -5.38 22.08 28.89
CA MET A 1 -4.56 20.87 28.85
C MET A 1 -3.37 21.15 27.97
N SER A 2 -2.19 21.16 28.58
CA SER A 2 -0.94 21.67 28.00
C SER A 2 -0.22 20.57 27.21
N LEU A 3 0.54 20.96 26.19
CA LEU A 3 1.47 20.11 25.46
C LEU A 3 2.47 19.38 26.39
N ASP A 4 2.61 19.82 27.64
CA ASP A 4 3.37 19.17 28.71
C ASP A 4 3.05 17.67 28.89
N THR A 5 1.83 17.23 28.53
CA THR A 5 1.44 15.82 28.63
C THR A 5 2.12 14.90 27.60
N LEU A 6 2.58 15.44 26.47
CA LEU A 6 3.33 14.67 25.46
C LEU A 6 4.72 14.25 25.95
N ARG A 7 5.24 14.86 27.03
CA ARG A 7 6.64 14.72 27.48
C ARG A 7 7.62 14.80 26.30
N TYR A 8 7.39 15.80 25.46
CA TYR A 8 8.08 16.02 24.19
C TYR A 8 9.02 17.22 24.31
N THR A 9 10.27 17.05 23.86
CA THR A 9 11.23 18.15 23.74
C THR A 9 11.61 18.32 22.27
N PRO A 10 11.24 19.44 21.64
CA PRO A 10 11.65 19.77 20.28
C PRO A 10 13.17 19.83 20.12
N ALA A 11 13.65 19.55 18.91
CA ALA A 11 15.06 19.75 18.60
C ALA A 11 15.40 21.26 18.61
N PRO A 12 16.48 21.68 19.29
CA PRO A 12 16.84 23.09 19.35
C PRO A 12 17.22 23.64 17.97
N GLY A 13 16.85 24.89 17.69
CA GLY A 13 17.23 25.61 16.48
C GLY A 13 16.54 25.15 15.18
N HIS A 14 15.54 24.27 15.27
CA HIS A 14 14.75 23.80 14.13
C HIS A 14 13.28 24.15 14.33
N PHE A 15 12.57 24.42 13.23
CA PHE A 15 11.12 24.53 13.25
C PHE A 15 10.53 23.20 13.74
N ASP A 16 9.65 23.30 14.73
CA ASP A 16 8.93 22.16 15.25
C ASP A 16 7.44 22.27 14.93
N GLU A 17 6.83 21.17 14.50
CA GLU A 17 5.41 21.17 14.13
C GLU A 17 4.51 21.55 15.30
N VAL A 18 4.90 21.26 16.55
CA VAL A 18 4.13 21.57 17.75
C VAL A 18 4.43 22.97 18.28
N THR A 19 5.71 23.40 18.33
CA THR A 19 6.12 24.65 18.99
C THR A 19 6.66 25.75 18.06
N GLY A 20 6.64 25.56 16.74
CA GLY A 20 7.19 26.53 15.79
C GLY A 20 8.68 26.82 16.01
N LEU A 21 9.11 28.03 15.62
CA LEU A 21 10.50 28.52 15.80
C LEU A 21 10.70 29.34 17.08
N ASP A 22 9.63 29.95 17.60
CA ASP A 22 9.64 30.80 18.79
C ASP A 22 9.52 29.99 20.10
N GLY A 23 9.41 28.66 19.99
CA GLY A 23 9.21 27.75 21.11
C GLY A 23 7.80 27.80 21.68
N GLN A 24 6.88 28.55 21.08
CA GLN A 24 5.49 28.66 21.53
C GLN A 24 4.61 27.65 20.82
N ALA A 25 3.72 27.03 21.58
CA ALA A 25 2.73 26.10 21.07
C ALA A 25 1.92 26.67 19.89
N ARG A 26 2.04 26.08 18.69
CA ARG A 26 1.27 26.49 17.51
C ARG A 26 -0.23 26.37 17.79
N PRO A 27 -1.06 27.38 17.44
CA PRO A 27 -2.50 27.36 17.75
C PRO A 27 -3.24 26.11 17.24
N VAL A 28 -2.87 25.63 16.04
CA VAL A 28 -3.43 24.40 15.46
C VAL A 28 -3.20 23.18 16.36
N TRP A 29 -2.00 23.05 16.92
CA TRP A 29 -1.63 21.97 17.83
C TRP A 29 -2.24 22.12 19.22
N GLN A 30 -2.46 23.34 19.71
CA GLN A 30 -3.20 23.53 20.97
C GLN A 30 -4.63 22.97 20.87
N GLY A 31 -5.30 23.19 19.72
CA GLY A 31 -6.62 22.63 19.44
C GLY A 31 -6.60 21.11 19.37
N VAL A 32 -5.67 20.54 18.59
CA VAL A 32 -5.53 19.09 18.43
C VAL A 32 -5.13 18.40 19.73
N ALA A 33 -4.16 18.92 20.48
CA ALA A 33 -3.74 18.35 21.77
C ALA A 33 -4.89 18.33 22.78
N ARG A 34 -5.73 19.38 22.80
CA ARG A 34 -6.94 19.39 23.63
C ARG A 34 -7.96 18.34 23.18
N ALA A 35 -8.11 18.14 21.88
CA ALA A 35 -9.03 17.16 21.30
C ALA A 35 -8.57 15.71 21.53
N LEU A 36 -7.27 15.45 21.44
CA LEU A 36 -6.69 14.11 21.64
C LEU A 36 -6.69 13.65 23.10
N GLY A 37 -6.93 14.56 24.05
CA GLY A 37 -6.94 14.26 25.48
C GLY A 37 -5.54 13.94 25.98
N THR A 38 -5.42 12.93 26.85
CA THR A 38 -4.12 12.55 27.43
C THR A 38 -3.22 11.92 26.38
N LEU A 39 -1.97 12.36 26.37
CA LEU A 39 -0.90 11.90 25.48
C LEU A 39 0.29 11.37 26.28
N ASP A 40 0.03 10.87 27.50
CA ASP A 40 1.06 10.26 28.32
C ASP A 40 1.56 8.92 27.71
N PRO A 41 2.80 8.50 28.02
CA PRO A 41 3.39 7.27 27.52
C PRO A 41 2.52 6.01 27.61
N ALA A 42 1.79 5.82 28.72
CA ALA A 42 0.99 4.62 28.91
C ALA A 42 -0.24 4.62 27.99
N THR A 43 -0.90 5.78 27.86
CA THR A 43 -1.99 5.97 26.91
C THR A 43 -1.52 5.77 25.46
N LEU A 44 -0.37 6.33 25.07
CA LEU A 44 0.18 6.17 23.72
C LEU A 44 0.57 4.72 23.42
N LEU A 45 1.14 4.00 24.39
CA LEU A 45 1.47 2.59 24.24
C LEU A 45 0.22 1.73 24.03
N GLU A 46 -0.85 1.96 24.79
CA GLU A 46 -2.11 1.25 24.58
C GLU A 46 -2.72 1.58 23.21
N ARG A 47 -2.68 2.86 22.80
CA ARG A 47 -3.12 3.29 21.47
C ARG A 47 -2.31 2.61 20.36
N GLN A 48 -0.99 2.51 20.51
CA GLN A 48 -0.13 1.78 19.57
C GLN A 48 -0.53 0.31 19.47
N ARG A 49 -0.71 -0.38 20.61
CA ARG A 49 -1.13 -1.80 20.62
C ARG A 49 -2.50 -2.00 19.97
N GLN A 50 -3.40 -1.03 20.09
CA GLN A 50 -4.71 -1.06 19.42
C GLN A 50 -4.58 -0.81 17.93
N ALA A 51 -3.76 0.16 17.51
CA ALA A 51 -3.47 0.44 16.09
C ALA A 51 -2.86 -0.79 15.40
N ASP A 52 -1.85 -1.42 16.01
CA ASP A 52 -1.21 -2.64 15.50
C ASP A 52 -2.27 -3.76 15.29
N ARG A 53 -3.13 -3.99 16.30
CA ARG A 53 -4.23 -4.97 16.22
C ARG A 53 -5.24 -4.67 15.11
N LEU A 54 -5.52 -3.38 14.86
CA LEU A 54 -6.45 -2.95 13.82
C LEU A 54 -5.85 -3.09 12.42
N LEU A 55 -4.57 -2.76 12.25
CA LEU A 55 -3.86 -2.99 10.99
C LEU A 55 -3.83 -4.49 10.65
N ASP A 56 -3.47 -5.34 11.61
CA ASP A 56 -3.50 -6.79 11.41
C ASP A 56 -4.86 -7.30 10.94
N ALA A 57 -5.94 -6.75 11.51
CA ALA A 57 -7.31 -7.10 11.17
C ALA A 57 -7.68 -6.75 9.72
N GLU A 58 -7.15 -5.64 9.22
CA GLU A 58 -7.34 -5.22 7.83
C GLU A 58 -6.50 -6.06 6.85
N GLY A 59 -5.59 -6.90 7.35
CA GLY A 59 -4.83 -7.89 6.59
C GLY A 59 -3.35 -7.58 6.44
N THR A 60 -2.85 -6.53 7.09
CA THR A 60 -1.43 -6.14 7.02
C THR A 60 -0.52 -7.17 7.71
N GLY A 61 -1.05 -7.89 8.70
CA GLY A 61 -0.26 -8.80 9.55
C GLY A 61 0.09 -10.15 8.92
N HIS A 62 -0.48 -10.50 7.76
CA HIS A 62 -0.09 -11.69 6.98
C HIS A 62 0.38 -11.36 5.56
N LEU A 63 0.18 -10.11 5.12
CA LEU A 63 0.73 -9.54 3.90
C LEU A 63 2.01 -8.75 4.23
N VAL A 64 2.98 -9.36 4.92
CA VAL A 64 4.14 -8.65 5.47
C VAL A 64 4.89 -7.91 4.36
N HIS A 65 4.71 -6.59 4.30
CA HIS A 65 5.23 -5.71 3.26
C HIS A 65 5.65 -4.35 3.84
N ASP A 66 6.70 -3.78 3.24
CA ASP A 66 7.27 -2.52 3.67
C ASP A 66 6.34 -1.34 3.36
N LEU A 67 6.45 -0.25 4.12
CA LEU A 67 5.95 1.04 3.64
C LEU A 67 6.87 1.45 2.47
N SER A 68 6.48 1.19 1.21
CA SER A 68 7.17 1.74 0.01
C SER A 68 6.38 2.86 -0.70
N LEU A 69 6.93 4.07 -0.63
CA LEU A 69 6.45 5.31 -1.27
C LEU A 69 7.64 5.90 -2.05
N ALA A 70 8.81 5.27 -2.05
CA ALA A 70 9.97 5.80 -2.75
C ALA A 70 9.69 5.87 -4.26
N VAL A 71 10.11 6.97 -4.88
CA VAL A 71 9.99 7.19 -6.32
C VAL A 71 11.10 6.42 -7.05
N GLY A 72 10.77 5.70 -8.12
CA GLY A 72 11.75 5.13 -9.05
C GLY A 72 12.68 4.01 -8.54
N ARG A 73 12.43 3.36 -7.39
CA ARG A 73 13.27 2.25 -6.88
C ARG A 73 12.46 1.02 -6.44
N HIS A 74 12.13 0.16 -7.41
CA HIS A 74 11.67 -1.21 -7.17
C HIS A 74 12.66 -2.27 -7.71
N GLY A 75 13.95 -1.94 -7.82
CA GLY A 75 14.90 -2.66 -8.68
C GLY A 75 16.16 -3.23 -8.03
N ASP A 76 16.18 -3.54 -6.73
CA ASP A 76 17.23 -4.39 -6.14
C ASP A 76 16.58 -5.50 -5.31
N GLU A 77 16.24 -6.60 -5.99
CA GLU A 77 15.74 -7.84 -5.38
C GLU A 77 16.78 -8.48 -4.43
N ALA A 78 18.06 -8.16 -4.59
CA ALA A 78 19.17 -8.81 -3.89
C ALA A 78 19.37 -8.39 -2.42
N GLN A 79 18.67 -7.36 -1.92
CA GLN A 79 18.82 -6.85 -0.54
C GLN A 79 17.56 -6.98 0.34
N ARG A 80 16.53 -7.72 -0.11
CA ARG A 80 15.22 -7.77 0.58
C ARG A 80 14.94 -9.13 1.19
N SER A 81 15.66 -9.44 2.28
CA SER A 81 15.44 -10.70 3.01
C SER A 81 14.58 -10.56 4.26
N GLN A 82 14.07 -9.37 4.61
CA GLN A 82 13.20 -9.20 5.78
C GLN A 82 12.20 -8.07 5.54
N SER A 83 11.07 -8.38 4.91
CA SER A 83 9.95 -7.45 4.90
C SER A 83 9.43 -7.31 6.33
N HIS A 84 9.14 -6.08 6.76
CA HIS A 84 8.58 -5.81 8.08
C HIS A 84 7.25 -5.06 7.94
N PRO A 85 6.27 -5.32 8.82
CA PRO A 85 5.03 -4.56 8.80
C PRO A 85 5.30 -3.12 9.24
N TRP A 86 4.82 -2.15 8.47
CA TRP A 86 4.94 -0.76 8.87
C TRP A 86 4.12 -0.47 10.13
N ARG A 87 4.62 0.46 10.93
CA ARG A 87 3.96 0.94 12.15
C ARG A 87 3.19 2.20 11.85
N LEU A 88 1.92 2.27 12.26
CA LEU A 88 1.18 3.54 12.30
C LEU A 88 1.36 4.19 13.67
N ASP A 89 1.94 5.39 13.68
CA ASP A 89 2.08 6.20 14.87
C ASP A 89 0.71 6.73 15.34
N PRO A 90 0.36 6.60 16.63
CA PRO A 90 -0.90 7.11 17.16
C PRO A 90 -0.99 8.65 17.21
N VAL A 91 0.13 9.37 17.06
CA VAL A 91 0.19 10.83 16.99
C VAL A 91 0.14 11.28 15.53
N PRO A 92 -0.91 12.00 15.09
CA PRO A 92 -1.07 12.43 13.70
C PRO A 92 -0.07 13.53 13.34
N TYR A 93 0.19 13.68 12.04
CA TYR A 93 0.81 14.90 11.50
C TYR A 93 -0.29 15.91 11.18
N VAL A 94 -0.19 17.14 11.69
CA VAL A 94 -1.29 18.12 11.63
C VAL A 94 -0.91 19.27 10.71
N ILE A 95 -1.80 19.59 9.77
CA ILE A 95 -1.70 20.72 8.85
C ILE A 95 -2.96 21.57 9.00
N ASP A 96 -2.82 22.88 9.16
CA ASP A 96 -3.98 23.77 9.16
C ASP A 96 -4.54 23.96 7.74
N ARG A 97 -5.80 24.39 7.65
CA ARG A 97 -6.49 24.49 6.37
C ARG A 97 -5.79 25.44 5.38
N ALA A 98 -5.28 26.57 5.85
CA ALA A 98 -4.64 27.56 4.97
C ALA A 98 -3.31 27.04 4.44
N GLU A 99 -2.51 26.39 5.29
CA GLU A 99 -1.30 25.68 4.85
C GLU A 99 -1.64 24.58 3.85
N PHE A 100 -2.69 23.79 4.09
CA PHE A 100 -3.11 22.74 3.17
C PHE A 100 -3.58 23.30 1.82
N ASP A 101 -4.35 24.39 1.80
CA ASP A 101 -4.83 25.00 0.54
C ASP A 101 -3.64 25.47 -0.32
N LEU A 102 -2.59 26.03 0.29
CA LEU A 102 -1.35 26.38 -0.42
C LEU A 102 -0.67 25.14 -1.03
N LEU A 103 -0.55 24.07 -0.26
CA LEU A 103 0.03 22.81 -0.72
C LEU A 103 -0.82 22.16 -1.83
N ALA A 104 -2.15 22.24 -1.72
CA ALA A 104 -3.08 21.68 -2.68
C ALA A 104 -3.02 22.43 -4.01
N ASP A 105 -3.01 23.77 -3.98
CA ASP A 105 -2.83 24.60 -5.18
C ASP A 105 -1.49 24.32 -5.88
N ALA A 106 -0.42 24.16 -5.10
CA ALA A 106 0.89 23.81 -5.65
C ALA A 106 0.89 22.41 -6.27
N ALA A 107 0.25 21.42 -5.65
CA ALA A 107 0.15 20.07 -6.20
C ALA A 107 -0.64 20.03 -7.52
N LEU A 108 -1.77 20.75 -7.60
CA LEU A 108 -2.56 20.88 -8.82
C LEU A 108 -1.80 21.62 -9.92
N GLN A 109 -1.07 22.70 -9.58
CA GLN A 109 -0.20 23.39 -10.54
C GLN A 109 0.88 22.45 -11.09
N ARG A 110 1.62 21.76 -10.21
CA ARG A 110 2.67 20.83 -10.62
C ARG A 110 2.14 19.72 -11.50
N MET A 111 1.00 19.13 -11.15
CA MET A 111 0.36 18.10 -11.98
C MET A 111 0.06 18.60 -13.40
N ARG A 112 -0.47 19.82 -13.56
CA ARG A 112 -0.72 20.43 -14.87
C ARG A 112 0.58 20.64 -15.67
N VAL A 113 1.66 21.07 -15.00
CA VAL A 113 2.98 21.21 -15.63
C VAL A 113 3.52 19.84 -16.07
N LEU A 114 3.44 18.82 -15.22
CA LEU A 114 3.93 17.47 -15.55
C LEU A 114 3.13 16.84 -16.70
N GLU A 115 1.81 17.02 -16.75
CA GLU A 115 0.97 16.66 -17.90
C GLU A 115 1.44 17.35 -19.20
N ALA A 116 1.74 18.65 -19.13
CA ALA A 116 2.25 19.41 -20.28
C ALA A 116 3.63 18.93 -20.73
N VAL A 117 4.53 18.64 -19.78
CA VAL A 117 5.87 18.07 -20.05
C VAL A 117 5.75 16.71 -20.73
N LEU A 118 4.89 15.82 -20.25
CA LEU A 118 4.65 14.51 -20.85
C LEU A 118 4.10 14.65 -22.27
N ALA A 119 3.09 15.51 -22.45
CA ALA A 119 2.50 15.79 -23.75
C ALA A 119 3.53 16.38 -24.75
N ASP A 120 4.42 17.27 -24.28
CA ASP A 120 5.48 17.86 -25.11
C ASP A 120 6.53 16.82 -25.51
N CYS A 121 7.11 16.10 -24.53
CA CYS A 121 8.19 15.14 -24.76
C CYS A 121 7.78 13.97 -25.68
N TYR A 122 6.53 13.50 -25.56
CA TYR A 122 5.99 12.43 -26.42
C TYR A 122 5.30 12.96 -27.69
N GLY A 123 5.11 14.27 -27.82
CA GLY A 123 4.47 14.93 -28.94
C GLY A 123 5.39 15.92 -29.67
N PRO A 124 5.12 17.25 -29.61
CA PRO A 124 5.80 18.25 -30.43
C PRO A 124 7.26 18.53 -30.04
N ARG A 125 7.70 18.17 -28.82
CA ARG A 125 9.07 18.31 -28.31
C ARG A 125 9.61 19.74 -28.38
N THR A 126 8.78 20.71 -28.02
CA THR A 126 9.16 22.13 -27.96
C THR A 126 10.23 22.40 -26.90
N LEU A 127 10.24 21.67 -25.77
CA LEU A 127 11.28 21.77 -24.76
C LEU A 127 12.65 21.33 -25.29
N VAL A 128 12.66 20.32 -26.16
CA VAL A 128 13.88 19.86 -26.83
C VAL A 128 14.34 20.88 -27.86
N ALA A 129 13.42 21.40 -28.67
CA ALA A 129 13.72 22.44 -29.66
C ALA A 129 14.24 23.74 -29.02
N ALA A 130 13.75 24.08 -27.83
CA ALA A 130 14.19 25.23 -27.04
C ALA A 130 15.50 24.98 -26.25
N GLY A 131 16.02 23.74 -26.25
CA GLY A 131 17.23 23.37 -25.51
C GLY A 131 17.05 23.25 -23.99
N VAL A 132 15.81 23.31 -23.48
CA VAL A 132 15.50 23.12 -22.05
C VAL A 132 15.78 21.67 -21.65
N VAL A 133 15.37 20.71 -22.49
CA VAL A 133 15.70 19.29 -22.32
C VAL A 133 16.61 18.87 -23.47
N PRO A 134 17.90 18.59 -23.25
CA PRO A 134 18.78 18.12 -24.31
C PRO A 134 18.24 16.82 -24.92
N GLY A 135 18.09 16.76 -26.26
CA GLY A 135 17.50 15.59 -26.92
C GLY A 135 18.25 14.28 -26.65
N ALA A 136 19.58 14.33 -26.57
CA ALA A 136 20.40 13.17 -26.21
C ALA A 136 20.14 12.68 -24.78
N VAL A 137 19.86 13.60 -23.84
CA VAL A 137 19.48 13.25 -22.46
C VAL A 137 18.12 12.58 -22.48
N LEU A 138 17.10 13.19 -23.10
CA LEU A 138 15.75 12.62 -23.18
C LEU A 138 15.75 11.19 -23.72
N HIS A 139 16.41 10.96 -24.86
CA HIS A 139 16.46 9.65 -25.49
C HIS A 139 17.33 8.63 -24.74
N GLY A 140 18.25 9.09 -23.88
CA GLY A 140 19.08 8.25 -23.02
C GLY A 140 18.41 7.85 -21.70
N LEU A 141 17.28 8.48 -21.32
CA LEU A 141 16.59 8.14 -20.08
C LEU A 141 15.91 6.77 -20.18
N PRO A 142 16.14 5.85 -19.23
CA PRO A 142 15.45 4.55 -19.18
C PRO A 142 13.93 4.68 -19.01
N SER A 143 13.46 5.80 -18.45
CA SER A 143 12.05 6.11 -18.26
C SER A 143 11.37 6.69 -19.51
N PHE A 144 12.13 7.12 -20.52
CA PHE A 144 11.56 7.57 -21.78
C PHE A 144 11.09 6.36 -22.59
N ARG A 145 9.79 6.29 -22.86
CA ARG A 145 9.17 5.17 -23.59
C ARG A 145 8.69 5.63 -24.96
N PRO A 146 9.43 5.42 -26.06
CA PRO A 146 9.02 5.89 -27.39
C PRO A 146 7.62 5.41 -27.81
N ALA A 147 7.21 4.22 -27.35
CA ALA A 147 5.88 3.67 -27.59
C ALA A 147 4.75 4.44 -26.89
N ALA A 148 5.02 5.29 -25.90
CA ALA A 148 4.02 6.16 -25.29
C ALA A 148 3.56 7.30 -26.22
N GLY A 149 4.35 7.66 -27.23
CA GLY A 149 4.02 8.69 -28.21
C GLY A 149 3.46 8.16 -29.54
N GLY A 150 3.09 9.08 -30.44
CA GLY A 150 2.65 8.78 -31.82
C GLY A 150 1.14 8.94 -32.05
N PRO A 151 0.62 8.44 -33.20
CA PRO A 151 -0.81 8.54 -33.54
C PRO A 151 -1.67 7.75 -32.55
N GLY A 152 -2.70 8.40 -31.99
CA GLY A 152 -3.49 7.90 -30.86
C GLY A 152 -3.31 8.84 -29.67
N ALA A 153 -4.22 9.80 -29.53
CA ALA A 153 -4.08 10.83 -28.51
C ALA A 153 -4.28 10.22 -27.11
N VAL A 154 -3.25 10.30 -26.27
CA VAL A 154 -3.42 10.17 -24.82
C VAL A 154 -4.22 11.39 -24.37
N GLY A 155 -5.52 11.19 -24.11
CA GLY A 155 -6.40 12.29 -23.69
C GLY A 155 -6.02 12.87 -22.33
N GLN A 156 -5.41 12.07 -21.46
CA GLN A 156 -4.85 12.49 -20.19
C GLN A 156 -3.77 11.50 -19.74
N TRP A 157 -2.66 12.01 -19.21
CA TRP A 157 -1.56 11.17 -18.74
C TRP A 157 -1.76 10.68 -17.31
N LEU A 158 -2.18 11.57 -16.41
CA LEU A 158 -2.22 11.36 -14.97
C LEU A 158 -3.67 11.35 -14.45
N THR A 159 -4.12 10.17 -14.06
CA THR A 159 -5.38 9.98 -13.32
C THR A 159 -5.17 10.11 -11.82
N THR A 160 -4.00 9.68 -11.35
CA THR A 160 -3.53 9.80 -9.97
C THR A 160 -2.14 10.40 -9.96
N TYR A 161 -1.85 11.27 -9.00
CA TYR A 161 -0.55 11.89 -8.83
C TYR A 161 -0.27 12.04 -7.34
N ALA A 162 0.96 11.78 -6.91
CA ALA A 162 1.36 12.03 -5.54
C ALA A 162 2.53 13.00 -5.46
N LEU A 163 2.44 13.93 -4.52
CA LEU A 163 3.45 14.94 -4.26
C LEU A 163 3.99 14.73 -2.85
N ASP A 164 5.28 14.45 -2.74
CA ASP A 164 5.97 14.44 -1.46
C ASP A 164 6.44 15.85 -1.12
N VAL A 165 6.10 16.31 0.07
CA VAL A 165 6.52 17.60 0.60
C VAL A 165 7.14 17.43 1.97
N ALA A 166 8.08 18.30 2.30
CA ALA A 166 8.66 18.41 3.62
C ALA A 166 8.81 19.86 4.01
N ARG A 167 8.68 20.14 5.30
CA ARG A 167 9.00 21.44 5.86
C ARG A 167 10.47 21.46 6.26
N ASN A 168 11.20 22.48 5.83
CA ASN A 168 12.61 22.64 6.21
C ASN A 168 12.73 23.16 7.66
N ALA A 169 13.96 23.24 8.18
CA ALA A 169 14.23 23.73 9.53
C ALA A 169 13.83 25.21 9.75
N SER A 170 13.60 26.00 8.70
CA SER A 170 13.09 27.37 8.82
C SER A 170 11.55 27.46 8.77
N GLY A 171 10.85 26.33 8.64
CA GLY A 171 9.39 26.29 8.60
C GLY A 171 8.76 26.43 7.21
N ALA A 172 9.57 26.49 6.14
CA ALA A 172 9.11 26.65 4.76
C ALA A 172 8.89 25.30 4.07
N TRP A 173 7.80 25.18 3.32
CA TRP A 173 7.44 23.99 2.55
C TRP A 173 8.26 23.86 1.27
N HIS A 174 8.71 22.63 1.00
CA HIS A 174 9.47 22.27 -0.19
C HIS A 174 8.92 20.97 -0.78
N VAL A 175 9.02 20.83 -2.10
CA VAL A 175 8.78 19.57 -2.79
C VAL A 175 9.98 18.66 -2.58
N VAL A 176 9.72 17.40 -2.24
CA VAL A 176 10.74 16.36 -2.11
C VAL A 176 10.78 15.51 -3.38
N ALA A 177 9.62 15.07 -3.86
CA ALA A 177 9.53 14.23 -5.05
C ALA A 177 8.12 14.30 -5.67
N ASP A 178 8.07 14.14 -6.99
CA ASP A 178 6.86 13.97 -7.77
C ASP A 178 6.73 12.47 -8.12
N ALA A 179 5.54 11.88 -7.95
CA ALA A 179 5.26 10.49 -8.28
C ALA A 179 4.07 10.39 -9.26
N THR A 180 4.35 9.93 -10.46
CA THR A 180 3.48 9.95 -11.65
C THR A 180 3.36 8.60 -12.37
N ASP A 181 4.24 7.63 -12.12
CA ASP A 181 4.23 6.32 -12.78
C ASP A 181 3.10 5.43 -12.22
N ALA A 182 3.37 4.76 -11.11
CA ALA A 182 2.39 3.99 -10.34
C ALA A 182 2.37 4.46 -8.86
N PRO A 183 1.98 5.73 -8.59
CA PRO A 183 2.18 6.34 -7.28
C PRO A 183 1.44 5.62 -6.15
N SER A 184 2.18 5.16 -5.14
CA SER A 184 1.64 4.62 -3.89
C SER A 184 1.24 5.70 -2.88
N GLY A 185 0.44 5.31 -1.90
CA GLY A 185 0.08 6.13 -0.74
C GLY A 185 -1.41 6.36 -0.56
N LEU A 186 -2.21 6.33 -1.62
CA LEU A 186 -3.66 6.55 -1.49
C LEU A 186 -4.32 5.46 -0.62
N GLY A 187 -3.99 4.19 -0.88
CA GLY A 187 -4.52 3.08 -0.08
C GLY A 187 -4.00 3.13 1.36
N TYR A 188 -2.73 3.45 1.57
CA TYR A 188 -2.17 3.66 2.91
C TYR A 188 -2.83 4.82 3.67
N SER A 189 -3.08 5.97 3.03
CA SER A 189 -3.76 7.11 3.68
C SER A 189 -5.18 6.74 4.13
N LEU A 190 -5.93 6.04 3.28
CA LEU A 190 -7.29 5.60 3.59
C LEU A 190 -7.29 4.54 4.72
N LEU A 191 -6.34 3.61 4.70
CA LEU A 191 -6.15 2.60 5.73
C LEU A 191 -5.75 3.25 7.07
N ASN A 192 -4.74 4.10 7.07
CA ASN A 192 -4.27 4.82 8.27
C ASN A 192 -5.40 5.64 8.89
N ARG A 193 -6.17 6.37 8.07
CA ARG A 193 -7.33 7.12 8.56
C ARG A 193 -8.40 6.21 9.14
N THR A 194 -8.67 5.06 8.52
CA THR A 194 -9.66 4.10 9.03
C THR A 194 -9.27 3.59 10.41
N VAL A 195 -7.99 3.27 10.61
CA VAL A 195 -7.46 2.85 11.92
C VAL A 195 -7.57 3.99 12.94
N LEU A 196 -7.12 5.20 12.60
CA LEU A 196 -7.15 6.34 13.52
C LEU A 196 -8.57 6.81 13.85
N THR A 197 -9.52 6.68 12.91
CA THR A 197 -10.94 6.98 13.17
C THR A 197 -11.53 6.03 14.20
N ARG A 198 -11.13 4.74 14.20
CA ARG A 198 -11.57 3.76 15.21
C ARG A 198 -10.87 3.97 16.55
N LEU A 199 -9.61 4.40 16.52
CA LEU A 199 -8.80 4.63 17.71
C LEU A 199 -9.18 5.92 18.46
N LEU A 200 -9.48 6.99 17.72
CA LEU A 200 -9.65 8.36 18.23
C LEU A 200 -10.89 9.05 17.64
N PRO A 201 -12.09 8.45 17.69
CA PRO A 201 -13.28 8.99 17.01
C PRO A 201 -13.67 10.38 17.53
N ASP A 202 -13.67 10.58 18.85
CA ASP A 202 -14.03 11.86 19.47
C ASP A 202 -12.94 12.91 19.28
N GLY A 203 -11.67 12.53 19.42
CA GLY A 203 -10.55 13.43 19.24
C GLY A 203 -10.44 13.94 17.79
N MET A 204 -10.65 13.06 16.81
CA MET A 204 -10.61 13.47 15.40
C MET A 204 -11.78 14.40 15.04
N ARG A 205 -12.99 14.15 15.58
CA ARG A 205 -14.14 15.05 15.42
C ARG A 205 -13.93 16.39 16.10
N ALA A 206 -13.45 16.39 17.35
CA ALA A 206 -13.19 17.61 18.11
C ALA A 206 -12.04 18.44 17.53
N ALA A 207 -11.04 17.79 16.92
CA ALA A 207 -9.98 18.45 16.16
C ALA A 207 -10.47 19.06 14.84
N GLY A 208 -11.66 18.68 14.36
CA GLY A 208 -12.19 19.14 13.07
C GLY A 208 -11.37 18.62 11.88
N ALA A 209 -10.85 17.39 11.97
CA ALA A 209 -10.09 16.79 10.87
C ALA A 209 -10.99 16.50 9.66
N ALA A 210 -10.54 16.91 8.47
CA ALA A 210 -11.29 16.75 7.23
C ALA A 210 -11.48 15.26 6.85
N PRO A 211 -12.67 14.85 6.37
CA PRO A 211 -12.88 13.49 5.87
C PRO A 211 -12.15 13.26 4.54
N ILE A 212 -11.60 12.06 4.35
CA ILE A 212 -10.88 11.68 3.12
C ILE A 212 -11.52 10.54 2.33
N HIS A 213 -12.53 9.87 2.88
CA HIS A 213 -13.07 8.62 2.32
C HIS A 213 -13.85 8.79 1.00
N ASP A 214 -14.32 10.01 0.70
CA ASP A 214 -15.02 10.35 -0.54
C ASP A 214 -14.10 10.25 -1.77
N ILE A 215 -12.78 10.36 -1.57
CA ILE A 215 -11.79 10.35 -2.65
C ILE A 215 -11.83 9.06 -3.47
N ALA A 216 -12.14 7.93 -2.83
CA ALA A 216 -12.21 6.63 -3.50
C ALA A 216 -13.43 6.55 -4.42
N ASP A 217 -14.57 7.12 -4.01
CA ASP A 217 -15.76 7.20 -4.87
C ASP A 217 -15.55 8.16 -6.04
N GLU A 218 -14.80 9.25 -5.82
CA GLU A 218 -14.39 10.16 -6.89
C GLU A 218 -13.48 9.47 -7.90
N LEU A 219 -12.42 8.78 -7.43
CA LEU A 219 -11.50 8.03 -8.29
C LEU A 219 -12.23 6.92 -9.06
N ARG A 220 -13.10 6.15 -8.39
CA ARG A 220 -13.90 5.09 -9.03
C ARG A 220 -14.77 5.64 -10.16
N ARG A 221 -15.46 6.76 -9.94
CA ARG A 221 -16.28 7.42 -10.98
C ARG A 221 -15.42 7.97 -12.11
N ALA A 222 -14.26 8.55 -11.78
CA ALA A 222 -13.34 9.07 -12.78
C ALA A 222 -12.78 7.95 -13.67
N LEU A 223 -12.33 6.83 -13.09
CA LEU A 223 -11.89 5.66 -13.83
C LEU A 223 -12.99 5.12 -14.75
N ALA A 224 -14.21 4.97 -14.23
CA ALA A 224 -15.34 4.50 -15.05
C ALA A 224 -15.65 5.45 -16.22
N ALA A 225 -15.56 6.77 -16.00
CA ALA A 225 -15.81 7.78 -17.04
C ALA A 225 -14.74 7.82 -18.14
N MET A 226 -13.56 7.24 -17.91
CA MET A 226 -12.50 7.14 -18.92
C MET A 226 -12.75 6.03 -19.95
N ALA A 227 -13.71 5.14 -19.73
CA ALA A 227 -13.97 4.02 -20.63
C ALA A 227 -14.30 4.47 -22.06
N PRO A 228 -13.83 3.76 -23.09
CA PRO A 228 -14.08 4.15 -24.47
C PRO A 228 -15.54 3.93 -24.88
N GLY A 229 -16.16 4.98 -25.44
CA GLY A 229 -17.55 4.96 -25.94
C GLY A 229 -18.63 5.09 -24.86
N ASP A 230 -19.90 5.13 -25.27
CA ASP A 230 -21.05 5.28 -24.36
C ASP A 230 -21.47 3.94 -23.71
N ARG A 231 -20.54 3.32 -22.97
CA ARG A 231 -20.80 2.05 -22.30
C ARG A 231 -21.58 2.27 -21.01
N ARG A 232 -22.74 1.62 -20.89
CA ARG A 232 -23.63 1.72 -19.71
C ARG A 232 -23.04 1.17 -18.41
N SER A 233 -22.08 0.25 -18.48
CA SER A 233 -21.41 -0.33 -17.32
C SER A 233 -19.98 -0.74 -17.69
N PRO A 234 -19.04 0.22 -17.70
CA PRO A 234 -17.65 -0.07 -18.03
C PRO A 234 -16.99 -0.87 -16.92
N ARG A 235 -16.13 -1.82 -17.29
CA ARG A 235 -15.40 -2.64 -16.32
C ARG A 235 -14.02 -2.05 -16.03
N THR A 236 -13.81 -1.70 -14.77
CA THR A 236 -12.51 -1.28 -14.24
C THR A 236 -11.88 -2.40 -13.41
N VAL A 237 -10.58 -2.61 -13.58
CA VAL A 237 -9.76 -3.51 -12.75
C VAL A 237 -8.55 -2.77 -12.19
N LEU A 238 -8.01 -3.24 -11.07
CA LEU A 238 -6.77 -2.75 -10.48
C LEU A 238 -5.67 -3.79 -10.68
N LEU A 239 -4.68 -3.47 -11.53
CA LEU A 239 -3.58 -4.38 -11.89
C LEU A 239 -2.43 -4.25 -10.89
N SER A 240 -2.09 -5.35 -10.23
CA SER A 240 -1.06 -5.44 -9.19
C SER A 240 0.10 -6.38 -9.59
N PRO A 241 1.33 -6.17 -9.07
CA PRO A 241 2.42 -7.16 -9.16
C PRO A 241 2.15 -8.45 -8.37
N GLY A 242 1.08 -8.49 -7.56
CA GLY A 242 0.73 -9.64 -6.73
C GLY A 242 1.32 -9.58 -5.32
N PRO A 243 1.07 -10.61 -4.48
CA PRO A 243 1.41 -10.63 -3.05
C PRO A 243 2.90 -10.57 -2.73
N ALA A 244 3.80 -10.70 -3.71
CA ALA A 244 5.24 -10.54 -3.47
C ALA A 244 5.68 -9.07 -3.50
N GLY A 245 4.83 -8.13 -3.96
CA GLY A 245 5.19 -6.72 -4.10
C GLY A 245 5.04 -5.91 -2.81
N ASP A 246 5.99 -5.01 -2.54
CA ASP A 246 6.05 -4.18 -1.31
C ASP A 246 4.80 -3.34 -1.03
N THR A 247 4.01 -3.01 -2.05
CA THR A 247 2.82 -2.16 -1.92
C THR A 247 1.51 -2.94 -2.04
N TYR A 248 1.57 -4.28 -2.04
CA TYR A 248 0.38 -5.11 -2.27
C TYR A 248 -0.74 -4.86 -1.25
N VAL A 249 -0.40 -4.57 0.01
CA VAL A 249 -1.39 -4.25 1.05
C VAL A 249 -2.27 -3.08 0.65
N GLU A 250 -1.67 -1.99 0.14
CA GLU A 250 -2.46 -0.84 -0.27
C GLU A 250 -3.27 -1.13 -1.54
N HIS A 251 -2.77 -1.99 -2.44
CA HIS A 251 -3.49 -2.39 -3.66
C HIS A 251 -4.78 -3.16 -3.32
N SER A 252 -4.67 -4.15 -2.43
CA SER A 252 -5.80 -4.93 -1.92
C SER A 252 -6.83 -4.04 -1.21
N TYR A 253 -6.34 -3.17 -0.31
CA TYR A 253 -7.20 -2.25 0.41
C TYR A 253 -7.90 -1.26 -0.53
N LEU A 254 -7.18 -0.70 -1.49
CA LEU A 254 -7.72 0.24 -2.47
C LEU A 254 -8.71 -0.45 -3.43
N ALA A 255 -8.42 -1.65 -3.93
CA ALA A 255 -9.34 -2.41 -4.78
C ALA A 255 -10.66 -2.68 -4.05
N THR A 256 -10.59 -3.08 -2.78
CA THR A 256 -11.77 -3.26 -1.91
C THR A 256 -12.55 -1.95 -1.76
N ARG A 257 -11.86 -0.83 -1.55
CA ARG A 257 -12.50 0.48 -1.36
C ARG A 257 -13.12 1.05 -2.64
N LEU A 258 -12.48 0.81 -3.78
CA LEU A 258 -12.96 1.19 -5.11
C LEU A 258 -14.05 0.24 -5.61
N GLY A 259 -14.18 -0.96 -5.06
CA GLY A 259 -15.13 -1.93 -5.58
C GLY A 259 -14.79 -2.40 -6.98
N VAL A 260 -13.52 -2.74 -7.21
CA VAL A 260 -13.01 -3.26 -8.48
C VAL A 260 -12.24 -4.56 -8.24
N HIS A 261 -12.08 -5.39 -9.28
CA HIS A 261 -11.24 -6.58 -9.15
C HIS A 261 -9.77 -6.19 -8.97
N LEU A 262 -9.11 -6.77 -7.98
CA LEU A 262 -7.66 -6.85 -7.91
C LEU A 262 -7.22 -7.99 -8.82
N VAL A 263 -6.38 -7.67 -9.81
CA VAL A 263 -5.94 -8.63 -10.83
C VAL A 263 -4.44 -8.61 -10.98
N GLU A 264 -3.87 -9.75 -11.36
CA GLU A 264 -2.47 -9.88 -11.76
C GLU A 264 -2.37 -10.04 -13.28
N GLY A 265 -1.16 -9.97 -13.84
CA GLY A 265 -0.95 -10.19 -15.28
C GLY A 265 -1.50 -11.54 -15.76
N ALA A 266 -1.38 -12.57 -14.92
CA ALA A 266 -1.90 -13.92 -15.18
C ALA A 266 -3.44 -14.02 -15.16
N ASP A 267 -4.16 -13.00 -14.72
CA ASP A 267 -5.64 -12.96 -14.78
C ASP A 267 -6.11 -12.34 -16.10
N LEU A 268 -5.21 -11.69 -16.84
CA LEU A 268 -5.53 -10.86 -17.99
C LEU A 268 -5.01 -11.46 -19.29
N VAL A 269 -5.68 -11.17 -20.40
CA VAL A 269 -5.22 -11.55 -21.73
C VAL A 269 -5.64 -10.51 -22.77
N MET A 270 -4.70 -10.13 -23.63
CA MET A 270 -5.00 -9.33 -24.81
C MET A 270 -5.47 -10.25 -25.94
N ARG A 271 -6.64 -9.95 -26.52
CA ARG A 271 -7.19 -10.68 -27.66
C ARG A 271 -7.98 -9.74 -28.56
N GLU A 272 -7.69 -9.80 -29.86
CA GLU A 272 -8.38 -9.00 -30.90
C GLU A 272 -8.38 -7.50 -30.57
N GLY A 273 -7.24 -7.00 -30.06
CA GLY A 273 -7.08 -5.60 -29.69
C GLY A 273 -7.78 -5.17 -28.41
N ARG A 274 -8.42 -6.07 -27.66
CA ARG A 274 -9.11 -5.77 -26.40
C ARG A 274 -8.52 -6.55 -25.23
N LEU A 275 -8.68 -5.99 -24.03
CA LEU A 275 -8.29 -6.64 -22.79
C LEU A 275 -9.45 -7.47 -22.23
N TRP A 276 -9.14 -8.68 -21.79
CA TRP A 276 -10.12 -9.61 -21.21
C TRP A 276 -9.65 -10.14 -19.86
N LEU A 277 -10.59 -10.26 -18.93
CA LEU A 277 -10.44 -11.01 -17.69
C LEU A 277 -10.66 -12.50 -17.97
N ARG A 278 -9.77 -13.36 -17.47
CA ARG A 278 -9.93 -14.82 -17.46
C ARG A 278 -10.71 -15.24 -16.23
N SER A 279 -12.04 -15.18 -16.30
CA SER A 279 -12.91 -15.67 -15.22
C SER A 279 -13.21 -17.17 -15.36
N ILE A 280 -13.77 -17.77 -14.33
CA ILE A 280 -14.24 -19.16 -14.34
C ILE A 280 -15.31 -19.40 -15.41
N ASP A 281 -16.17 -18.42 -15.67
CA ASP A 281 -17.30 -18.50 -16.60
C ASP A 281 -16.91 -18.12 -18.04
N GLY A 282 -15.71 -17.57 -18.27
CA GLY A 282 -15.20 -17.27 -19.59
C GLY A 282 -14.32 -16.03 -19.66
N LEU A 283 -14.30 -15.40 -20.83
CA LEU A 283 -13.60 -14.14 -21.04
C LEU A 283 -14.56 -12.97 -20.86
N GLU A 284 -14.23 -12.06 -19.95
CA GLU A 284 -15.04 -10.86 -19.70
C GLU A 284 -14.26 -9.61 -20.13
N PRO A 285 -14.87 -8.71 -20.93
CA PRO A 285 -14.15 -7.55 -21.44
C PRO A 285 -13.82 -6.55 -20.32
N ILE A 286 -12.62 -5.97 -20.38
CA ILE A 286 -12.16 -4.90 -19.49
C ILE A 286 -12.00 -3.62 -20.31
N ASP A 287 -12.50 -2.52 -19.77
CA ASP A 287 -12.44 -1.20 -20.41
C ASP A 287 -11.33 -0.33 -19.83
N VAL A 288 -11.07 -0.43 -18.52
CA VAL A 288 -10.13 0.44 -17.81
C VAL A 288 -9.27 -0.36 -16.85
N VAL A 289 -7.96 -0.15 -16.90
CA VAL A 289 -6.97 -0.71 -15.98
C VAL A 289 -6.39 0.42 -15.14
N HIS A 290 -6.72 0.44 -13.85
CA HIS A 290 -5.95 1.23 -12.89
C HIS A 290 -4.67 0.46 -12.57
N ARG A 291 -3.54 0.87 -13.14
CA ARG A 291 -2.28 0.15 -13.00
C ARG A 291 -1.57 0.50 -11.70
N ARG A 292 -0.99 -0.51 -11.06
CA ARG A 292 -0.04 -0.41 -9.95
C ARG A 292 1.31 -1.05 -10.27
N LEU A 293 1.59 -1.16 -11.56
CA LEU A 293 2.86 -1.60 -12.13
C LEU A 293 3.51 -0.41 -12.80
N ASP A 294 4.79 -0.23 -12.56
CA ASP A 294 5.64 0.75 -13.24
C ASP A 294 5.67 0.51 -14.76
N ASP A 295 5.94 1.55 -15.54
CA ASP A 295 6.01 1.46 -17.01
C ASP A 295 6.93 0.31 -17.47
N ALA A 296 8.08 0.15 -16.81
CA ALA A 296 9.06 -0.88 -17.12
C ALA A 296 8.55 -2.32 -16.96
N ARG A 297 7.44 -2.53 -16.23
CA ARG A 297 6.89 -3.84 -15.89
C ARG A 297 5.50 -4.08 -16.50
N LEU A 298 4.96 -3.11 -17.23
CA LEU A 298 3.55 -3.13 -17.65
C LEU A 298 3.28 -4.10 -18.81
N ASP A 299 4.19 -4.16 -19.78
CA ASP A 299 4.08 -5.02 -20.96
C ASP A 299 5.43 -5.68 -21.28
N PRO A 300 5.54 -7.02 -21.21
CA PRO A 300 6.78 -7.74 -21.48
C PRO A 300 7.23 -7.70 -22.94
N LEU A 301 6.40 -7.20 -23.86
CA LEU A 301 6.78 -7.01 -25.27
C LEU A 301 7.47 -5.67 -25.54
N GLU A 302 7.42 -4.72 -24.59
CA GLU A 302 8.01 -3.40 -24.77
C GLU A 302 9.53 -3.38 -24.48
N PRO A 303 10.32 -2.62 -25.25
CA PRO A 303 11.76 -2.49 -25.01
C PRO A 303 12.08 -1.93 -23.61
N GLY A 304 13.13 -2.48 -23.00
CA GLY A 304 13.54 -2.09 -21.65
C GLY A 304 12.57 -2.57 -20.56
N HIS A 305 11.82 -3.64 -20.84
CA HIS A 305 11.07 -4.38 -19.84
C HIS A 305 11.98 -4.99 -18.79
N VAL A 306 11.55 -4.98 -17.52
CA VAL A 306 12.24 -5.60 -16.39
C VAL A 306 11.25 -6.46 -15.58
N GLY A 307 11.76 -7.42 -14.81
CA GLY A 307 10.93 -8.17 -13.86
C GLY A 307 10.31 -9.47 -14.39
N GLY A 308 11.04 -10.22 -15.21
CA GLY A 308 10.82 -11.67 -15.38
C GLY A 308 9.48 -12.08 -16.01
N GLY A 309 8.84 -11.23 -16.81
CA GLY A 309 7.55 -11.53 -17.45
C GLY A 309 6.33 -11.01 -16.70
N MET A 310 6.51 -10.16 -15.68
CA MET A 310 5.42 -9.36 -15.10
C MET A 310 4.71 -8.50 -16.16
N GLY A 311 3.47 -8.11 -15.88
CA GLY A 311 2.66 -7.31 -16.80
C GLY A 311 1.76 -8.16 -17.71
N VAL A 312 1.26 -7.52 -18.77
CA VAL A 312 0.32 -8.14 -19.71
C VAL A 312 0.84 -7.97 -21.14
N PRO A 313 1.21 -9.06 -21.85
CA PRO A 313 1.72 -8.98 -23.21
C PRO A 313 0.75 -8.26 -24.15
N GLY A 314 1.22 -7.21 -24.83
CA GLY A 314 0.47 -6.42 -25.80
C GLY A 314 -0.49 -5.39 -25.20
N LEU A 315 -0.44 -5.16 -23.89
CA LEU A 315 -1.26 -4.16 -23.20
C LEU A 315 -0.97 -2.74 -23.69
N VAL A 316 0.30 -2.39 -23.93
CA VAL A 316 0.66 -1.04 -24.40
C VAL A 316 0.11 -0.81 -25.80
N TRP A 317 0.24 -1.79 -26.69
CA TRP A 317 -0.38 -1.72 -28.02
C TRP A 317 -1.91 -1.65 -27.97
N GLY A 318 -2.55 -2.42 -27.09
CA GLY A 318 -3.98 -2.39 -26.85
C GLY A 318 -4.48 -1.03 -26.37
N ALA A 319 -3.73 -0.39 -25.48
CA ALA A 319 -4.04 0.94 -24.97
C ALA A 319 -3.96 2.00 -26.07
N ARG A 320 -2.88 1.99 -26.87
CA ARG A 320 -2.68 2.92 -27.99
C ARG A 320 -3.73 2.77 -29.08
N SER A 321 -4.21 1.55 -29.30
CA SER A 321 -5.22 1.25 -30.31
C SER A 321 -6.66 1.55 -29.84
N GLY A 322 -6.83 2.08 -28.62
CA GLY A 322 -8.14 2.42 -28.04
C GLY A 322 -8.94 1.21 -27.55
N GLY A 323 -8.29 0.05 -27.40
CA GLY A 323 -8.93 -1.19 -26.97
C GLY A 323 -9.16 -1.30 -25.46
N VAL A 324 -8.38 -0.56 -24.68
CA VAL A 324 -8.43 -0.46 -23.22
C VAL A 324 -7.82 0.89 -22.79
N VAL A 325 -8.23 1.44 -21.66
CA VAL A 325 -7.58 2.60 -21.05
C VAL A 325 -6.70 2.16 -19.90
N VAL A 326 -5.48 2.70 -19.82
CA VAL A 326 -4.55 2.45 -18.72
C VAL A 326 -4.39 3.75 -17.92
N ALA A 327 -4.61 3.67 -16.60
CA ALA A 327 -4.62 4.79 -15.67
C ALA A 327 -3.63 4.54 -14.51
N ASN A 328 -2.52 5.27 -14.40
CA ASN A 328 -2.02 6.33 -15.30
C ASN A 328 -1.61 5.79 -16.68
N ALA A 329 -1.50 6.68 -17.66
CA ALA A 329 -1.05 6.32 -19.00
C ALA A 329 0.36 5.71 -18.98
N TYR A 330 0.69 4.95 -20.03
CA TYR A 330 2.04 4.42 -20.22
C TYR A 330 3.01 5.53 -20.60
N GLY A 331 4.20 5.55 -20.01
CA GLY A 331 5.27 6.53 -20.27
C GLY A 331 5.35 7.67 -19.24
N THR A 332 4.48 7.69 -18.23
CA THR A 332 4.46 8.74 -17.22
C THR A 332 5.68 8.71 -16.31
N ALA A 333 6.40 7.60 -16.21
CA ALA A 333 7.69 7.51 -15.49
C ALA A 333 8.73 8.55 -15.94
N LEU A 334 8.61 9.06 -17.17
CA LEU A 334 9.48 10.13 -17.68
C LEU A 334 9.44 11.36 -16.77
N ALA A 335 8.27 11.71 -16.23
CA ALA A 335 8.09 12.89 -15.39
C ALA A 335 8.76 12.77 -14.01
N GLU A 336 9.17 11.57 -13.60
CA GLU A 336 9.93 11.32 -12.36
C GLU A 336 11.45 11.35 -12.58
N ALA A 337 11.92 11.45 -13.82
CA ALA A 337 13.34 11.41 -14.12
C ALA A 337 14.06 12.63 -13.53
N GLY A 338 15.20 12.41 -12.85
CA GLY A 338 15.99 13.50 -12.26
C GLY A 338 16.30 14.64 -13.24
N ALA A 339 16.65 14.30 -14.49
CA ALA A 339 16.89 15.28 -15.55
C ALA A 339 15.65 16.13 -15.91
N VAL A 340 14.44 15.59 -15.75
CA VAL A 340 13.19 16.34 -15.94
C VAL A 340 12.89 17.20 -14.70
N THR A 341 13.07 16.63 -13.50
CA THR A 341 12.91 17.37 -12.23
C THR A 341 13.80 18.60 -12.15
N GLU A 342 15.06 18.50 -12.60
CA GLU A 342 16.04 19.60 -12.61
C GLU A 342 15.63 20.79 -13.49
N VAL A 343 14.90 20.53 -14.58
CA VAL A 343 14.48 21.58 -15.54
C VAL A 343 13.02 21.98 -15.40
N LEU A 344 12.30 21.45 -14.40
CA LEU A 344 10.86 21.59 -14.29
C LEU A 344 10.40 23.05 -14.14
N ASP A 345 11.18 23.90 -13.45
CA ASP A 345 10.88 25.34 -13.35
C ASP A 345 10.95 26.05 -14.71
N GLN A 346 11.95 25.70 -15.52
CA GLN A 346 12.10 26.22 -16.88
C GLN A 346 10.97 25.70 -17.78
N ALA A 347 10.63 24.42 -17.65
CA ALA A 347 9.53 23.80 -18.39
C ALA A 347 8.17 24.41 -18.02
N ALA A 348 7.92 24.70 -16.74
CA ALA A 348 6.70 25.36 -16.27
C ALA A 348 6.55 26.75 -16.92
N THR A 349 7.64 27.52 -16.97
CA THR A 349 7.65 28.83 -17.61
C THR A 349 7.44 28.71 -19.13
N ALA A 350 8.11 27.77 -19.79
CA ALA A 350 8.06 27.60 -21.23
C ALA A 350 6.71 27.07 -21.74
N LEU A 351 6.08 26.14 -21.01
CA LEU A 351 4.84 25.47 -21.44
C LEU A 351 3.57 26.08 -20.84
N CYS A 352 3.64 26.58 -19.61
CA CYS A 352 2.48 27.07 -18.87
C CYS A 352 2.51 28.58 -18.59
N GLY A 353 3.65 29.25 -18.84
CA GLY A 353 3.80 30.69 -18.61
C GLY A 353 3.81 31.11 -17.13
N GLU A 354 3.99 30.16 -16.21
CA GLU A 354 3.99 30.41 -14.76
C GLU A 354 5.17 29.72 -14.06
N ALA A 355 5.66 30.33 -12.98
CA ALA A 355 6.67 29.73 -12.11
C ALA A 355 6.01 28.75 -11.11
N LEU A 356 6.75 27.71 -10.71
CA LEU A 356 6.26 26.76 -9.71
C LEU A 356 6.09 27.44 -8.35
N ARG A 357 4.97 27.15 -7.69
CA ARG A 357 4.60 27.73 -6.39
C ARG A 357 5.47 27.25 -5.23
N LEU A 358 5.96 26.01 -5.31
CA LEU A 358 6.81 25.41 -4.29
C LEU A 358 8.16 25.01 -4.91
N PRO A 359 9.28 25.42 -4.29
CA PRO A 359 10.61 25.02 -4.74
C PRO A 359 10.90 23.56 -4.37
N LEU A 360 11.84 22.95 -5.10
CA LEU A 360 12.43 21.66 -4.73
C LEU A 360 13.26 21.81 -3.44
N LEU A 361 13.25 20.78 -2.60
CA LEU A 361 14.06 20.72 -1.39
C LEU A 361 15.55 20.75 -1.76
N PRO A 362 16.33 21.72 -1.24
CA PRO A 362 17.77 21.74 -1.47
C PRO A 362 18.45 20.49 -0.92
N HIS A 363 19.48 20.00 -1.63
CA HIS A 363 20.25 18.85 -1.17
C HIS A 363 20.88 19.13 0.20
N GLY A 364 20.72 18.19 1.14
CA GLY A 364 21.24 18.33 2.50
C GLY A 364 20.49 19.33 3.39
N ALA A 365 19.33 19.85 2.97
CA ALA A 365 18.55 20.76 3.79
C ALA A 365 18.11 20.11 5.11
N ALA A 366 18.35 20.80 6.22
CA ALA A 366 17.81 20.42 7.51
C ALA A 366 16.27 20.53 7.48
N LEU A 367 15.59 19.60 8.15
CA LEU A 367 14.14 19.48 8.14
C LEU A 367 13.51 19.84 9.48
N ALA A 368 12.25 20.27 9.44
CA ALA A 368 11.42 20.44 10.62
C ALA A 368 11.17 19.10 11.32
N THR A 369 10.86 19.16 12.63
CA THR A 369 10.54 17.96 13.42
C THR A 369 9.06 17.87 13.77
N SER A 370 8.56 16.64 13.88
CA SER A 370 7.22 16.31 14.36
C SER A 370 7.32 15.27 15.49
N PRO A 371 6.43 15.30 16.50
CA PRO A 371 6.44 14.31 17.57
C PRO A 371 6.15 12.91 17.03
N VAL A 372 7.05 11.96 17.32
CA VAL A 372 6.94 10.54 16.96
C VAL A 372 6.96 9.70 18.21
N PHE A 373 5.99 8.81 18.36
CA PHE A 373 5.96 7.88 19.48
C PHE A 373 6.92 6.71 19.24
N ASP A 374 7.82 6.48 20.20
CA ASP A 374 8.69 5.32 20.25
C ASP A 374 8.12 4.30 21.25
N ARG A 375 7.69 3.15 20.72
CA ARG A 375 7.11 2.09 21.55
C ARG A 375 8.16 1.29 22.34
N SER A 376 9.44 1.42 22.02
CA SER A 376 10.51 0.63 22.65
C SER A 376 10.81 1.12 24.06
N ASP A 377 10.75 2.44 24.28
CA ASP A 377 10.95 3.08 25.58
C ASP A 377 9.73 3.87 26.07
N GLY A 378 8.68 3.99 25.24
CA GLY A 378 7.45 4.71 25.54
C GLY A 378 7.58 6.23 25.45
N SER A 379 8.67 6.75 24.88
CA SER A 379 8.93 8.18 24.79
C SER A 379 8.41 8.79 23.48
N VAL A 380 8.45 10.13 23.39
CA VAL A 380 8.08 10.88 22.18
C VAL A 380 9.27 11.72 21.74
N HIS A 381 9.72 11.53 20.50
CA HIS A 381 10.89 12.20 19.93
C HIS A 381 10.54 13.07 18.73
N GLY A 382 11.33 14.11 18.50
CA GLY A 382 11.18 14.98 17.35
C GLY A 382 11.88 14.36 16.16
N ARG A 383 11.14 14.04 15.10
CA ARG A 383 11.73 13.43 13.90
C ARG A 383 11.22 14.14 12.65
N PRO A 384 12.06 14.28 11.61
CA PRO A 384 11.61 14.74 10.32
C PRO A 384 10.53 13.84 9.74
N VAL A 385 9.56 14.46 9.07
CA VAL A 385 8.47 13.76 8.40
C VAL A 385 8.32 14.29 6.98
N VAL A 386 8.26 13.38 6.02
CA VAL A 386 7.84 13.69 4.64
C VAL A 386 6.36 13.38 4.51
N VAL A 387 5.60 14.33 4.01
CA VAL A 387 4.15 14.21 3.81
C VAL A 387 3.88 13.94 2.34
N ARG A 388 3.22 12.82 2.05
CA ARG A 388 2.69 12.53 0.72
C ARG A 388 1.25 13.02 0.59
N LEU A 389 1.05 13.97 -0.32
CA LEU A 389 -0.27 14.41 -0.77
C LEU A 389 -0.72 13.54 -1.95
N GLN A 390 -2.03 13.34 -2.07
CA GLN A 390 -2.63 12.52 -3.13
C GLN A 390 -3.59 13.38 -3.95
N VAL A 391 -3.38 13.40 -5.25
CA VAL A 391 -4.23 14.06 -6.24
C VAL A 391 -4.89 12.99 -7.09
N VAL A 392 -6.22 13.07 -7.23
CA VAL A 392 -7.00 12.16 -8.06
C VAL A 392 -7.85 12.93 -9.05
N ARG A 393 -8.15 12.32 -10.19
CA ARG A 393 -9.13 12.84 -11.14
C ARG A 393 -10.52 12.87 -10.51
N ARG A 394 -11.26 13.94 -10.79
CA ARG A 394 -12.68 14.14 -10.42
C ARG A 394 -13.41 14.77 -11.62
N GLY A 395 -14.11 13.94 -12.40
CA GLY A 395 -14.75 14.42 -13.64
C GLY A 395 -13.68 14.83 -14.64
N ASP A 396 -13.68 16.08 -15.10
CA ASP A 396 -12.67 16.64 -16.01
C ASP A 396 -11.58 17.47 -15.30
N ASP A 397 -11.64 17.54 -13.97
CA ASP A 397 -10.67 18.26 -13.13
C ASP A 397 -9.94 17.29 -12.19
N HIS A 398 -9.07 17.82 -11.34
CA HIS A 398 -8.33 17.10 -10.32
C HIS A 398 -8.63 17.65 -8.93
N ARG A 399 -8.50 16.78 -7.92
CA ARG A 399 -8.70 17.16 -6.53
C ARG A 399 -7.59 16.59 -5.65
N VAL A 400 -7.05 17.43 -4.78
CA VAL A 400 -6.17 16.99 -3.71
C VAL A 400 -7.01 16.49 -2.54
N MET A 401 -6.73 15.27 -2.09
CA MET A 401 -7.32 14.71 -0.89
C MET A 401 -6.92 15.55 0.33
N PRO A 402 -7.86 15.97 1.21
CA PRO A 402 -7.57 16.79 2.39
C PRO A 402 -6.96 15.95 3.52
N GLY A 403 -5.76 15.43 3.26
CA GLY A 403 -4.99 14.51 4.10
C GLY A 403 -3.86 13.88 3.29
N GLY A 404 -3.33 12.77 3.77
CA GLY A 404 -2.17 12.14 3.14
C GLY A 404 -1.54 11.08 4.04
N ALA A 405 -0.34 10.66 3.67
CA ALA A 405 0.47 9.76 4.47
C ALA A 405 1.78 10.47 4.85
N GLY A 406 2.06 10.56 6.15
CA GLY A 406 3.34 11.01 6.65
C GLY A 406 4.30 9.84 6.79
N ARG A 407 5.58 10.05 6.46
CA ARG A 407 6.67 9.10 6.69
C ARG A 407 7.71 9.72 7.57
N VAL A 408 8.00 9.06 8.69
CA VAL A 408 9.09 9.47 9.56
C VAL A 408 10.41 9.11 8.88
N LEU A 409 11.41 9.99 8.97
CA LEU A 409 12.77 9.72 8.50
C LEU A 409 13.63 9.09 9.61
N ALA A 410 14.34 8.01 9.28
CA ALA A 410 15.43 7.51 10.10
C ALA A 410 16.63 8.48 10.04
N PRO A 411 17.57 8.44 11.02
CA PRO A 411 18.76 9.28 10.94
C PRO A 411 19.58 8.88 9.70
N GLY A 412 19.90 9.86 8.85
CA GLY A 412 20.64 9.64 7.60
C GLY A 412 19.78 9.27 6.39
N ASP A 413 18.45 9.17 6.53
CA ASP A 413 17.56 8.92 5.40
C ASP A 413 17.62 10.07 4.38
N HIS A 414 17.59 9.70 3.10
CA HIS A 414 17.27 10.64 2.04
C HIS A 414 15.75 10.92 2.07
N PRO A 415 15.27 12.18 2.09
CA PRO A 415 13.84 12.47 2.20
C PRO A 415 12.98 11.82 1.12
N ALA A 416 13.50 11.68 -0.11
CA ALA A 416 12.80 11.00 -1.21
C ALA A 416 12.83 9.46 -1.14
N ALA A 417 13.61 8.88 -0.21
CA ALA A 417 13.77 7.43 -0.05
C ALA A 417 13.90 7.04 1.45
N PRO A 418 12.85 7.28 2.25
CA PRO A 418 12.87 6.95 3.67
C PRO A 418 12.93 5.44 3.93
N THR A 419 13.77 5.02 4.86
CA THR A 419 13.90 3.62 5.30
C THR A 419 13.04 3.33 6.53
N ALA A 420 12.75 4.35 7.35
CA ALA A 420 11.90 4.18 8.52
C ALA A 420 10.47 3.76 8.14
N GLN A 421 10.05 2.61 8.64
CA GLN A 421 8.72 2.05 8.40
C GLN A 421 7.68 2.59 9.39
N ILE A 422 7.71 3.89 9.67
CA ILE A 422 6.75 4.54 10.57
C ILE A 422 5.92 5.52 9.74
N ALA A 423 4.63 5.21 9.66
CA ALA A 423 3.62 6.05 9.03
C ALA A 423 2.98 6.99 10.06
N LYS A 424 2.55 8.16 9.59
CA LYS A 424 1.59 9.03 10.27
C LYS A 424 0.37 9.24 9.39
N ASP A 425 -0.81 9.29 9.99
CA ASP A 425 -1.98 9.88 9.34
C ASP A 425 -1.84 11.41 9.33
N VAL A 426 -2.17 12.04 8.21
CA VAL A 426 -2.06 13.49 8.02
C VAL A 426 -3.44 14.10 8.17
N TRP A 427 -3.62 14.93 9.19
CA TRP A 427 -4.88 15.60 9.52
C TRP A 427 -4.86 17.03 9.00
N VAL A 428 -5.79 17.36 8.12
CA VAL A 428 -6.09 18.74 7.72
C VAL A 428 -7.20 19.27 8.61
N VAL A 429 -6.95 20.32 9.38
CA VAL A 429 -7.88 20.85 10.39
C VAL A 429 -8.25 22.31 10.13
N GLY A 430 -9.44 22.72 10.58
CA GLY A 430 -9.87 24.14 10.54
C GLY A 430 -10.64 24.59 9.29
N GLY A 431 -11.15 23.66 8.46
CA GLY A 431 -11.65 23.98 7.11
C GLY A 431 -13.06 23.55 6.72
N VAL A 432 -13.98 23.30 7.66
CA VAL A 432 -15.46 23.10 7.55
C VAL A 432 -15.90 22.19 8.72
N THR A 433 -17.13 22.35 9.22
CA THR A 433 -17.72 21.49 10.27
C THR A 433 -17.56 20.02 9.93
N ALA A 434 -17.01 19.24 10.87
CA ALA A 434 -16.89 17.79 10.75
C ALA A 434 -18.26 17.20 10.41
N ARG A 435 -18.45 16.77 9.16
CA ARG A 435 -19.59 15.92 8.82
C ARG A 435 -19.32 14.56 9.45
N PRO A 436 -20.35 13.87 9.99
CA PRO A 436 -20.14 12.53 10.51
C PRO A 436 -19.49 11.67 9.44
N VAL A 437 -18.36 11.03 9.78
CA VAL A 437 -17.69 10.09 8.89
C VAL A 437 -18.69 9.00 8.54
N ARG A 438 -19.15 8.97 7.28
CA ARG A 438 -19.98 7.87 6.80
C ARG A 438 -19.04 6.75 6.37
N VAL A 439 -18.98 5.70 7.18
CA VAL A 439 -18.44 4.43 6.72
C VAL A 439 -19.48 3.83 5.77
N VAL A 440 -19.44 4.24 4.51
CA VAL A 440 -20.24 3.62 3.45
C VAL A 440 -19.55 2.32 3.06
N ALA A 441 -20.28 1.20 3.07
CA ALA A 441 -19.78 -0.05 2.52
C ALA A 441 -19.36 0.20 1.07
N PRO A 442 -18.14 -0.18 0.65
CA PRO A 442 -17.73 0.04 -0.72
C PRO A 442 -18.71 -0.69 -1.66
N PRO A 443 -18.92 -0.18 -2.88
CA PRO A 443 -19.62 -0.96 -3.89
C PRO A 443 -18.88 -2.29 -4.02
N GLN A 444 -19.55 -3.42 -3.84
CA GLN A 444 -18.91 -4.71 -4.04
C GLN A 444 -19.11 -5.11 -5.49
N VAL A 445 -18.01 -5.43 -6.17
CA VAL A 445 -18.12 -6.25 -7.38
C VAL A 445 -18.84 -7.52 -6.98
N ASN A 446 -19.75 -8.02 -7.84
CA ASN A 446 -20.29 -9.36 -7.62
C ASN A 446 -19.17 -10.37 -7.86
N PHE A 447 -18.37 -10.59 -6.83
CA PHE A 447 -17.28 -11.53 -6.81
C PHE A 447 -17.76 -12.96 -7.08
N GLY A 448 -19.03 -13.29 -6.86
CA GLY A 448 -19.57 -14.61 -7.14
C GLY A 448 -19.78 -14.92 -8.63
N SER A 449 -19.97 -13.91 -9.48
CA SER A 449 -20.26 -14.10 -10.91
C SER A 449 -19.10 -13.76 -11.85
N SER A 450 -17.94 -13.39 -11.31
CA SER A 450 -16.78 -12.92 -12.09
C SER A 450 -15.47 -13.22 -11.36
N VAL A 451 -15.30 -14.45 -10.89
CA VAL A 451 -14.09 -14.87 -10.16
C VAL A 451 -12.95 -15.11 -11.17
N PRO A 452 -11.79 -14.44 -11.05
CA PRO A 452 -10.60 -14.80 -11.83
C PRO A 452 -10.18 -16.24 -11.56
N LYS A 453 -9.71 -16.97 -12.58
CA LYS A 453 -9.33 -18.39 -12.41
C LYS A 453 -8.27 -18.62 -11.33
N ARG A 454 -7.27 -17.73 -11.23
CA ARG A 454 -6.22 -17.78 -10.18
C ARG A 454 -6.82 -17.63 -8.79
N VAL A 455 -7.73 -16.66 -8.62
CA VAL A 455 -8.43 -16.45 -7.34
C VAL A 455 -9.23 -17.69 -6.95
N ALA A 456 -9.95 -18.32 -7.90
CA ALA A 456 -10.69 -19.54 -7.64
C ALA A 456 -9.78 -20.69 -7.20
N ASP A 457 -8.62 -20.85 -7.83
CA ASP A 457 -7.61 -21.85 -7.46
C ASP A 457 -7.04 -21.58 -6.05
N SER A 458 -6.66 -20.34 -5.76
CA SER A 458 -6.19 -19.96 -4.41
C SER A 458 -7.26 -20.15 -3.33
N MET A 459 -8.53 -19.85 -3.60
CA MET A 459 -9.63 -20.15 -2.65
C MET A 459 -9.79 -21.65 -2.42
N TYR A 460 -9.65 -22.47 -3.46
CA TYR A 460 -9.69 -23.92 -3.34
C TYR A 460 -8.55 -24.43 -2.46
N TRP A 461 -7.30 -23.98 -2.72
CA TRP A 461 -6.14 -24.38 -1.93
C TRP A 461 -6.18 -23.84 -0.50
N LEU A 462 -6.69 -22.64 -0.29
CA LEU A 462 -6.96 -22.08 1.04
C LEU A 462 -7.88 -23.01 1.85
N GLY A 463 -8.99 -23.44 1.26
CA GLY A 463 -9.93 -24.35 1.91
C GLY A 463 -9.29 -25.70 2.23
N ARG A 464 -8.54 -26.29 1.29
CA ARG A 464 -7.84 -27.56 1.49
C ARG A 464 -6.75 -27.47 2.55
N ALA A 465 -6.00 -26.38 2.59
CA ALA A 465 -5.00 -26.13 3.63
C ALA A 465 -5.66 -25.97 5.00
N ALA A 466 -6.80 -25.28 5.09
CA ALA A 466 -7.57 -25.13 6.33
C ALA A 466 -8.04 -26.49 6.87
N GLU A 467 -8.65 -27.31 6.02
CA GLU A 467 -9.12 -28.65 6.39
C GLU A 467 -7.98 -29.54 6.89
N ARG A 468 -6.84 -29.56 6.16
CA ARG A 468 -5.68 -30.37 6.54
C ARG A 468 -5.02 -29.89 7.82
N ALA A 469 -4.87 -28.57 7.99
CA ALA A 469 -4.35 -27.99 9.22
C ALA A 469 -5.25 -28.35 10.40
N GLU A 470 -6.57 -28.25 10.25
CA GLU A 470 -7.52 -28.62 11.31
C GLU A 470 -7.40 -30.08 11.71
N VAL A 471 -7.37 -31.01 10.74
CA VAL A 471 -7.22 -32.45 11.02
C VAL A 471 -5.91 -32.74 11.75
N ALA A 472 -4.79 -32.17 11.29
CA ALA A 472 -3.48 -32.35 11.91
C ALA A 472 -3.38 -31.77 13.32
N THR A 473 -3.84 -30.53 13.52
CA THR A 473 -3.81 -29.90 14.84
C THR A 473 -4.75 -30.59 15.83
N ARG A 474 -5.92 -31.08 15.39
CA ARG A 474 -6.83 -31.87 16.25
C ARG A 474 -6.19 -33.20 16.66
N ALA A 475 -5.58 -33.93 15.72
CA ALA A 475 -4.89 -35.19 16.01
C ALA A 475 -3.75 -34.99 17.01
N LEU A 476 -2.89 -34.00 16.76
CA LEU A 476 -1.80 -33.62 17.66
C LEU A 476 -2.30 -33.27 19.06
N ARG A 477 -3.33 -32.43 19.14
CA ARG A 477 -3.90 -31.99 20.43
C ARG A 477 -4.43 -33.17 21.24
N VAL A 478 -5.15 -34.09 20.60
CA VAL A 478 -5.69 -35.28 21.28
C VAL A 478 -4.55 -36.17 21.78
N VAL A 479 -3.57 -36.50 20.92
CA VAL A 479 -2.45 -37.37 21.29
C VAL A 479 -1.60 -36.73 22.39
N ALA A 480 -1.25 -35.44 22.25
CA ALA A 480 -0.45 -34.71 23.24
C ALA A 480 -1.16 -34.60 24.60
N GLN A 481 -2.45 -34.24 24.60
CA GLN A 481 -3.23 -34.12 25.83
C GLN A 481 -3.34 -35.46 26.57
N GLN A 482 -3.54 -36.57 25.85
CA GLN A 482 -3.61 -37.89 26.45
C GLN A 482 -2.26 -38.32 27.04
N LEU A 483 -1.15 -38.11 26.32
CA LEU A 483 0.20 -38.40 26.81
C LEU A 483 0.58 -37.56 28.04
N GLU A 484 0.14 -36.29 28.09
CA GLU A 484 0.36 -35.41 29.24
C GLU A 484 -0.44 -35.86 30.46
N GLN A 485 -1.66 -36.35 30.26
CA GLN A 485 -2.53 -36.85 31.34
C GLN A 485 -2.06 -38.21 31.88
N ASP A 486 -1.64 -39.12 31.00
CA ASP A 486 -1.17 -40.45 31.36
C ASP A 486 -0.03 -40.91 30.43
N PRO A 487 1.24 -40.72 30.84
CA PRO A 487 2.39 -41.19 30.09
C PRO A 487 2.45 -42.72 29.93
N ALA A 488 1.73 -43.50 30.77
CA ALA A 488 1.73 -44.95 30.70
C ALA A 488 0.88 -45.50 29.53
N LEU A 489 0.05 -44.66 28.88
CA LEU A 489 -0.76 -45.06 27.71
C LEU A 489 0.07 -45.69 26.58
N VAL A 490 1.34 -45.33 26.47
CA VAL A 490 2.25 -45.86 25.44
C VAL A 490 2.58 -47.34 25.61
N VAL A 491 2.37 -47.91 26.81
CA VAL A 491 2.61 -49.33 27.12
C VAL A 491 1.32 -50.12 27.38
N VAL A 492 0.14 -49.48 27.37
CA VAL A 492 -1.16 -50.14 27.59
C VAL A 492 -1.50 -51.08 26.42
N ASP A 493 -2.04 -52.26 26.74
CA ASP A 493 -2.47 -53.29 25.79
C ASP A 493 -1.41 -53.56 24.69
N ASP A 494 -0.18 -53.87 25.10
CA ASP A 494 0.97 -54.09 24.22
C ASP A 494 1.26 -52.91 23.26
N GLY A 495 0.92 -51.68 23.67
CA GLY A 495 1.10 -50.47 22.87
C GLY A 495 0.01 -50.22 21.82
N ALA A 496 -1.16 -50.89 21.93
CA ALA A 496 -2.28 -50.72 21.01
C ALA A 496 -2.74 -49.25 20.88
N TRP A 497 -2.76 -48.51 21.99
CA TRP A 497 -3.07 -47.08 21.97
C TRP A 497 -2.04 -46.29 21.15
N ALA A 498 -0.75 -46.56 21.32
CA ALA A 498 0.31 -45.88 20.57
C ALA A 498 0.22 -46.17 19.07
N LEU A 499 -0.12 -47.40 18.68
CA LEU A 499 -0.36 -47.75 17.28
C LEU A 499 -1.57 -46.99 16.70
N GLY A 500 -2.64 -46.84 17.48
CA GLY A 500 -3.81 -46.01 17.11
C GLY A 500 -3.46 -44.53 16.98
N ALA A 501 -2.68 -43.98 17.93
CA ALA A 501 -2.17 -42.62 17.88
C ALA A 501 -1.31 -42.39 16.62
N ARG A 502 -0.41 -43.34 16.30
CA ARG A 502 0.39 -43.29 15.06
C ARG A 502 -0.47 -43.30 13.80
N ALA A 503 -1.45 -44.19 13.73
CA ALA A 503 -2.36 -44.26 12.59
C ALA A 503 -3.13 -42.93 12.41
N LEU A 504 -3.60 -42.33 13.50
CA LEU A 504 -4.25 -41.02 13.48
C LEU A 504 -3.32 -39.92 13.01
N LEU A 505 -2.10 -39.83 13.57
CA LEU A 505 -1.10 -38.82 13.20
C LEU A 505 -0.66 -38.94 11.73
N ARG A 506 -0.50 -40.17 11.21
CA ARG A 506 -0.14 -40.40 9.80
C ARG A 506 -1.31 -40.13 8.85
N SER A 507 -2.52 -40.50 9.23
CA SER A 507 -3.73 -40.17 8.47
C SER A 507 -3.88 -38.64 8.32
N ALA A 508 -3.60 -37.89 9.38
CA ALA A 508 -3.62 -36.44 9.35
C ALA A 508 -2.55 -35.81 8.43
N GLN A 509 -1.46 -36.53 8.16
CA GLN A 509 -0.42 -36.14 7.20
C GLN A 509 -0.74 -36.60 5.77
N ALA A 510 -1.85 -37.31 5.55
CA ALA A 510 -2.14 -38.04 4.31
C ALA A 510 -1.02 -39.02 3.91
N VAL A 511 -0.33 -39.59 4.91
CA VAL A 511 0.75 -40.57 4.73
C VAL A 511 0.24 -41.94 5.15
N PRO A 512 0.47 -43.01 4.37
CA PRO A 512 0.12 -44.36 4.79
C PRO A 512 0.83 -44.78 6.09
N ALA A 513 0.11 -45.50 6.95
CA ALA A 513 0.73 -46.16 8.10
C ALA A 513 1.53 -47.38 7.62
N ALA A 514 2.87 -47.30 7.72
CA ALA A 514 3.73 -48.47 7.48
C ALA A 514 3.73 -49.38 8.72
N PRO A 515 4.01 -50.69 8.61
CA PRO A 515 4.27 -51.54 9.78
C PRO A 515 5.39 -50.96 10.67
N VAL A 516 5.34 -51.22 11.97
CA VAL A 516 6.45 -50.90 12.89
C VAL A 516 7.33 -52.14 13.03
N ASP A 517 8.63 -52.02 12.78
CA ASP A 517 9.57 -53.15 12.80
C ASP A 517 10.18 -53.35 14.20
N GLY A 518 9.38 -53.83 15.15
CA GLY A 518 9.84 -54.17 16.51
C GLY A 518 10.46 -53.02 17.32
N THR A 519 10.46 -51.80 16.77
CA THR A 519 11.04 -50.60 17.38
C THR A 519 10.24 -50.20 18.62
N PRO A 520 10.89 -49.92 19.76
CA PRO A 520 10.20 -49.47 20.96
C PRO A 520 9.39 -48.18 20.74
N VAL A 521 8.21 -48.09 21.36
CA VAL A 521 7.29 -46.93 21.23
C VAL A 521 7.98 -45.59 21.54
N GLY A 522 8.84 -45.58 22.57
CA GLY A 522 9.58 -44.38 22.96
C GLY A 522 10.55 -43.86 21.90
N GLU A 523 10.94 -44.68 20.93
CA GLU A 523 11.89 -44.30 19.87
C GLU A 523 11.18 -43.72 18.64
N TRP A 524 9.99 -44.23 18.28
CA TRP A 524 9.30 -43.79 17.05
C TRP A 524 8.15 -42.80 17.29
N LEU A 525 7.45 -42.86 18.44
CA LEU A 525 6.29 -42.00 18.69
C LEU A 525 6.64 -40.50 18.73
N PRO A 526 7.76 -40.07 19.34
CA PRO A 526 8.18 -38.67 19.28
C PRO A 526 8.42 -38.18 17.85
N ALA A 527 8.96 -39.03 16.98
CA ALA A 527 9.19 -38.70 15.58
C ALA A 527 7.87 -38.56 14.79
N GLU A 528 6.88 -39.41 15.05
CA GLU A 528 5.55 -39.29 14.44
C GLU A 528 4.82 -38.01 14.90
N VAL A 529 4.92 -37.66 16.19
CA VAL A 529 4.38 -36.41 16.73
C VAL A 529 5.09 -35.21 16.10
N ALA A 530 6.43 -35.23 16.00
CA ALA A 530 7.20 -34.18 15.37
C ALA A 530 6.87 -34.02 13.87
N GLY A 531 6.74 -35.12 13.14
CA GLY A 531 6.35 -35.12 11.72
C GLY A 531 4.95 -34.55 11.51
N ALA A 532 3.98 -34.96 12.33
CA ALA A 532 2.63 -34.40 12.31
C ALA A 532 2.62 -32.90 12.65
N ALA A 533 3.45 -32.45 13.59
CA ALA A 533 3.61 -31.03 13.94
C ALA A 533 4.19 -30.22 12.78
N GLN A 534 5.22 -30.75 12.10
CA GLN A 534 5.80 -30.12 10.91
C GLN A 534 4.79 -30.05 9.76
N ALA A 535 4.01 -31.11 9.53
CA ALA A 535 2.96 -31.12 8.53
C ALA A 535 1.87 -30.09 8.86
N ALA A 536 1.42 -30.01 10.11
CA ALA A 536 0.45 -29.00 10.55
C ALA A 536 0.99 -27.58 10.32
N ALA A 537 2.25 -27.32 10.67
CA ALA A 537 2.90 -26.03 10.43
C ALA A 537 2.98 -25.70 8.93
N ALA A 538 3.33 -26.67 8.08
CA ALA A 538 3.35 -26.48 6.62
C ALA A 538 1.96 -26.16 6.05
N GLN A 539 0.90 -26.83 6.54
CA GLN A 539 -0.47 -26.53 6.11
C GLN A 539 -0.94 -25.16 6.60
N LEU A 540 -0.57 -24.74 7.80
CA LEU A 540 -0.87 -23.39 8.32
C LEU A 540 -0.09 -22.31 7.55
N ALA A 541 1.15 -22.57 7.16
CA ALA A 541 1.91 -21.69 6.29
C ALA A 541 1.25 -21.57 4.90
N ALA A 542 0.87 -22.69 4.29
CA ALA A 542 0.14 -22.70 3.02
C ALA A 542 -1.20 -21.94 3.11
N LEU A 543 -1.94 -22.13 4.21
CA LEU A 543 -3.18 -21.39 4.48
C LEU A 543 -2.94 -19.87 4.50
N VAL A 544 -1.89 -19.43 5.19
CA VAL A 544 -1.54 -18.00 5.28
C VAL A 544 -1.12 -17.45 3.91
N GLN A 545 -0.32 -18.20 3.14
CA GLN A 545 0.14 -17.81 1.81
C GLN A 545 -1.01 -17.72 0.80
N GLU A 546 -1.91 -18.71 0.76
CA GLU A 546 -3.08 -18.63 -0.13
C GLU A 546 -4.05 -17.54 0.31
N ALA A 547 -4.17 -17.27 1.61
CA ALA A 547 -5.04 -16.18 2.07
C ALA A 547 -4.53 -14.80 1.65
N ALA A 548 -3.21 -14.64 1.54
CA ALA A 548 -2.59 -13.41 1.08
C ALA A 548 -3.01 -13.06 -0.37
N SER A 549 -3.14 -14.06 -1.25
CA SER A 549 -3.45 -13.84 -2.67
C SER A 549 -4.92 -13.52 -2.98
N VAL A 550 -5.81 -13.69 -2.00
CA VAL A 550 -7.27 -13.48 -2.12
C VAL A 550 -7.85 -12.67 -0.95
N ARG A 551 -7.03 -11.82 -0.32
CA ARG A 551 -7.39 -11.05 0.89
C ARG A 551 -8.70 -10.29 0.73
N GLU A 552 -8.93 -9.69 -0.42
CA GLU A 552 -10.11 -8.88 -0.77
C GLU A 552 -11.43 -9.66 -0.72
N TYR A 553 -11.37 -11.00 -0.77
CA TYR A 553 -12.53 -11.88 -0.64
C TYR A 553 -12.78 -12.36 0.80
N LEU A 554 -11.88 -12.04 1.73
CA LEU A 554 -11.96 -12.48 3.12
C LEU A 554 -12.53 -11.38 4.02
N SER A 555 -13.26 -11.78 5.05
CA SER A 555 -13.74 -10.82 6.07
C SER A 555 -12.57 -10.30 6.92
N ALA A 556 -12.71 -9.11 7.52
CA ALA A 556 -11.75 -8.61 8.51
C ALA A 556 -11.63 -9.55 9.74
N THR A 557 -12.69 -10.30 10.07
CA THR A 557 -12.63 -11.32 11.14
C THR A 557 -11.71 -12.48 10.75
N THR A 558 -11.80 -12.95 9.50
CA THR A 558 -10.89 -13.95 8.94
C THR A 558 -9.45 -13.43 8.94
N GLY A 559 -9.24 -12.18 8.48
CA GLY A 559 -7.94 -11.51 8.51
C GLY A 559 -7.30 -11.48 9.90
N ARG A 560 -8.07 -11.19 10.97
CA ARG A 560 -7.57 -11.24 12.37
C ARG A 560 -7.12 -12.63 12.83
N VAL A 561 -7.74 -13.68 12.32
CA VAL A 561 -7.33 -15.06 12.65
C VAL A 561 -6.05 -15.39 11.90
N LEU A 562 -5.99 -15.09 10.60
CA LEU A 562 -4.81 -15.30 9.77
C LEU A 562 -3.58 -14.53 10.27
N GLY A 563 -3.73 -13.26 10.66
CA GLY A 563 -2.62 -12.49 11.23
C GLY A 563 -2.15 -12.99 12.61
N ARG A 564 -3.01 -13.71 13.36
CA ARG A 564 -2.57 -14.43 14.57
C ARG A 564 -1.80 -15.70 14.23
N LEU A 565 -2.24 -16.43 13.22
CA LEU A 565 -1.56 -17.62 12.72
C LEU A 565 -0.18 -17.27 12.14
N ALA A 566 -0.09 -16.27 11.27
CA ALA A 566 1.17 -15.81 10.68
C ALA A 566 2.23 -15.48 11.74
N ARG A 567 1.86 -14.72 12.78
CA ARG A 567 2.76 -14.41 13.90
C ARG A 567 3.18 -15.62 14.72
N ALA A 568 2.27 -16.56 14.96
CA ALA A 568 2.58 -17.77 15.70
C ALA A 568 3.59 -18.66 14.94
N HIS A 569 3.62 -18.56 13.61
CA HIS A 569 4.51 -19.32 12.74
C HIS A 569 5.82 -18.62 12.38
N GLY A 570 6.05 -17.38 12.83
CA GLY A 570 7.29 -16.65 12.55
C GLY A 570 7.50 -16.37 11.06
N ALA A 571 6.40 -16.11 10.33
CA ALA A 571 6.44 -15.59 8.96
C ALA A 571 6.70 -14.08 8.97
#